data_AF-A0A968WNC9-F1
#
_entry.id   AF-A0A968WNC9-F1
#
_cell.length_a   1.000
_cell.length_b   1.000
_cell.length_c   1.000
_cell.angle_alpha   90.00
_cell.angle_beta   90.00
_cell.angle_gamma   90.00
#
_symmetry.space_group_name_H-M   'P 1'
#
loop_
_entity.id
_entity.type
_entity.pdbx_description
1 polymer ?
#
loop_
_entity_poly.entity_id
_entity_poly.type
_entity_poly.pdbx_seq_one_letter_code
_entity_poly.pdbx_strand_id
1 'polypeptide(L)'
;MFIISTAYDAHTVATYRHSGWPAAIMPAMFFFHTGDAWEDADGTLRFDLCVTPDAEFVTHQARSMIRGGDAESPQAELVMAVLHPNGRAEVQRTGLRGEFPQTDRRRQGLRRLSRFQQRRAEQDRT
;
A
#
# COMPACT_ATOMS: atom_id res chain seq x y z
N MET A 1 7.58 17.02 -1.49
CA MET A 1 6.92 16.45 -0.29
C MET A 1 5.60 15.87 -0.74
N PHE A 2 5.40 14.57 -0.58
CA PHE A 2 4.16 13.87 -0.93
C PHE A 2 3.38 13.63 0.37
N ILE A 3 2.11 14.01 0.41
CA ILE A 3 1.24 13.76 1.56
C ILE A 3 0.29 12.64 1.15
N ILE A 4 0.40 11.49 1.83
CA ILE A 4 -0.61 10.45 1.73
C ILE A 4 -1.64 10.78 2.82
N SER A 5 -2.83 11.21 2.41
CA SER A 5 -3.94 11.46 3.33
C SER A 5 -4.88 10.25 3.30
N THR A 6 -5.13 9.68 4.47
CA THR A 6 -6.20 8.72 4.73
C THR A 6 -7.45 9.50 5.16
N ALA A 7 -8.50 9.51 4.34
CA ALA A 7 -9.81 9.95 4.81
C ALA A 7 -10.44 8.80 5.62
N TYR A 8 -10.86 9.10 6.85
CA TYR A 8 -11.50 8.14 7.77
C TYR A 8 -12.94 7.78 7.36
N ASP A 9 -13.50 8.60 6.49
CA ASP A 9 -14.82 8.55 5.90
C ASP A 9 -14.67 8.11 4.45
N ALA A 10 -14.93 6.82 4.24
CA ALA A 10 -15.13 6.10 3.00
C ALA A 10 -14.79 6.84 1.67
N HIS A 11 -13.85 6.22 0.94
CA HIS A 11 -13.69 6.28 -0.54
C HIS A 11 -12.52 7.05 -1.15
N THR A 12 -11.50 7.51 -0.43
CA THR A 12 -10.28 7.99 -1.14
C THR A 12 -9.01 7.85 -0.33
N VAL A 13 -8.06 7.07 -0.87
CA VAL A 13 -6.64 7.20 -0.54
C VAL A 13 -5.93 7.83 -1.73
N ALA A 14 -5.18 8.90 -1.46
CA ALA A 14 -4.30 9.68 -2.34
C ALA A 14 -4.95 10.75 -3.24
N THR A 15 -5.08 11.98 -2.70
CA THR A 15 -5.09 13.19 -3.54
C THR A 15 -3.69 13.81 -3.55
N TYR A 16 -3.05 13.88 -4.72
CA TYR A 16 -1.74 14.49 -4.88
C TYR A 16 -1.90 15.94 -5.38
N ARG A 17 -1.85 16.91 -4.46
CA ARG A 17 -2.10 18.33 -4.78
C ARG A 17 -0.88 19.14 -5.23
N HIS A 18 0.34 18.58 -5.21
CA HIS A 18 1.56 19.39 -5.37
C HIS A 18 2.10 19.49 -6.81
N SER A 19 1.55 18.78 -7.80
CA SER A 19 2.13 18.72 -9.17
C SER A 19 1.21 19.14 -10.32
N GLY A 20 -0.03 19.54 -10.04
CA GLY A 20 -1.04 19.78 -11.08
C GLY A 20 -1.59 18.50 -11.73
N TRP A 21 -1.33 17.32 -11.14
CA TRP A 21 -1.96 16.08 -11.57
C TRP A 21 -3.47 16.08 -11.27
N PRO A 22 -4.30 15.40 -12.09
CA PRO A 22 -5.67 15.11 -11.72
C PRO A 22 -5.74 14.28 -10.43
N ALA A 23 -6.88 14.35 -9.74
CA ALA A 23 -7.13 13.47 -8.59
C ALA A 23 -7.07 12.00 -9.03
N ALA A 24 -6.42 11.17 -8.23
CA ALA A 24 -6.35 9.73 -8.43
C ALA A 24 -7.26 9.04 -7.40
N ILE A 25 -8.05 8.06 -7.84
CA ILE A 25 -9.03 7.38 -6.98
C ILE A 25 -8.64 5.90 -6.89
N MET A 26 -8.47 5.40 -5.66
CA MET A 26 -8.23 3.99 -5.37
C MET A 26 -9.43 3.37 -4.64
N PRO A 27 -9.59 2.04 -4.69
CA PRO A 27 -10.56 1.33 -3.86
C PRO A 27 -10.42 1.70 -2.38
N ALA A 28 -11.54 1.78 -1.68
CA ALA A 28 -11.55 2.01 -0.23
C ALA A 28 -10.86 0.83 0.47
N MET A 29 -9.84 1.14 1.27
CA MET A 29 -9.05 0.21 2.07
C MET A 29 -8.46 0.99 3.24
N PHE A 30 -8.13 0.29 4.32
CA PHE A 30 -7.39 0.87 5.44
C PHE A 30 -5.94 0.36 5.39
N PHE A 31 -4.97 1.21 5.74
CA PHE A 31 -3.59 0.80 5.92
C PHE A 31 -2.96 1.59 7.07
N PHE A 32 -1.99 0.98 7.73
CA PHE A 32 -1.19 1.66 8.75
C PHE A 32 0.30 1.66 8.41
N HIS A 33 0.81 0.51 7.96
CA HIS A 33 2.22 0.36 7.59
C HIS A 33 2.44 0.54 6.09
N THR A 34 3.50 1.26 5.76
CA THR A 34 4.05 1.37 4.41
C THR A 34 5.35 0.58 4.32
N GLY A 35 5.62 0.01 3.14
CA GLY A 35 6.91 -0.61 2.86
C GLY A 35 7.90 0.42 2.31
N ASP A 36 8.04 0.43 0.99
CA ASP A 36 8.98 1.32 0.31
C ASP A 36 8.31 1.92 -0.93
N ALA A 37 8.80 3.08 -1.37
CA ALA A 37 8.17 3.91 -2.38
C ALA A 37 9.22 4.44 -3.36
N TRP A 38 8.86 4.61 -4.63
CA TRP A 38 9.73 5.23 -5.63
C TRP A 38 8.92 5.86 -6.76
N GLU A 39 9.60 6.70 -7.54
CA GLU A 39 9.08 7.33 -8.75
C GLU A 39 9.79 6.72 -9.95
N ASP A 40 9.03 6.24 -10.94
CA ASP A 40 9.57 5.85 -12.24
C ASP A 40 9.91 7.09 -13.07
N ALA A 41 10.72 6.93 -14.12
CA ALA A 41 11.18 8.04 -14.97
C ALA A 41 10.04 8.77 -15.71
N ASP A 42 8.87 8.14 -15.89
CA ASP A 42 7.68 8.75 -16.48
C ASP A 42 6.83 9.53 -15.46
N GLY A 43 7.29 9.62 -14.21
CA GLY A 43 6.60 10.24 -13.10
C GLY A 43 5.70 9.30 -12.33
N THR A 44 5.47 8.05 -12.76
CA THR A 44 4.61 7.10 -12.05
C THR A 44 5.12 6.83 -10.64
N LEU A 45 4.28 7.06 -9.63
CA LEU A 45 4.58 6.78 -8.24
C LEU A 45 4.17 5.35 -7.90
N ARG A 46 5.04 4.64 -7.18
CA ARG A 46 4.80 3.28 -6.69
C ARG A 46 5.12 3.20 -5.22
N PHE A 47 4.25 2.59 -4.42
CA PHE A 47 4.50 2.41 -2.99
C PHE A 47 3.76 1.20 -2.41
N ASP A 48 4.41 0.53 -1.47
CA ASP A 48 3.86 -0.61 -0.76
C ASP A 48 2.96 -0.18 0.42
N LEU A 49 1.82 -0.84 0.56
CA LEU A 49 0.88 -0.68 1.67
C LEU A 49 0.54 -2.04 2.28
N CYS A 50 0.50 -2.15 3.60
CA CYS A 50 -0.18 -3.26 4.29
C CYS A 50 -1.66 -2.87 4.48
N VAL A 51 -2.55 -3.46 3.69
CA VAL A 51 -3.96 -3.08 3.63
C VAL A 51 -4.89 -4.10 4.30
N THR A 52 -5.90 -3.59 4.98
CA THR A 52 -7.10 -4.31 5.41
C THR A 52 -8.33 -3.75 4.68
N PRO A 53 -9.44 -4.51 4.62
CA PRO A 53 -10.69 -4.00 4.02
C PRO A 53 -11.22 -2.73 4.72
N ASP A 54 -11.00 -2.62 6.03
CA ASP A 54 -11.52 -1.56 6.89
C ASP A 54 -10.62 -1.31 8.12
N ALA A 55 -11.01 -0.34 8.95
CA ALA A 55 -10.29 0.10 10.14
C ALA A 55 -10.63 -0.72 11.41
N GLU A 56 -11.37 -1.84 11.31
CA GLU A 56 -11.92 -2.56 12.48
C GLU A 56 -10.84 -2.94 13.51
N PHE A 57 -9.64 -3.28 13.03
CA PHE A 57 -8.54 -3.61 13.92
C PHE A 57 -8.18 -2.47 14.87
N VAL A 58 -8.01 -1.26 14.34
CA VAL A 58 -7.54 -0.13 15.13
C VAL A 58 -8.65 0.48 15.98
N THR A 59 -9.91 0.40 15.54
CA THR A 59 -11.05 1.00 16.24
C THR A 59 -11.61 0.09 17.34
N HIS A 60 -11.57 -1.23 17.15
CA HIS A 60 -12.24 -2.18 18.06
C HIS A 60 -11.30 -3.28 18.57
N GLN A 61 -10.58 -3.97 17.67
CA GLN A 61 -9.93 -5.22 18.03
C GLN A 61 -8.64 -5.04 18.85
N ALA A 62 -7.85 -4.02 18.56
CA ALA A 62 -6.61 -3.73 19.28
C ALA A 62 -6.87 -3.53 20.79
N ARG A 63 -7.97 -2.86 21.14
CA ARG A 63 -8.40 -2.68 22.54
C ARG A 63 -8.78 -4.01 23.20
N SER A 64 -9.48 -4.89 22.47
CA SER A 64 -9.84 -6.22 22.97
C SER A 64 -8.61 -7.08 23.24
N MET A 65 -7.67 -7.10 22.29
CA MET A 65 -6.42 -7.85 22.37
C MET A 65 -5.55 -7.40 23.56
N ILE A 66 -5.40 -6.08 23.77
CA ILE A 66 -4.66 -5.54 24.93
C ILE A 66 -5.30 -5.95 26.26
N ARG A 67 -6.61 -6.15 26.29
CA ARG A 67 -7.35 -6.59 27.49
C ARG A 67 -7.33 -8.11 27.69
N GLY A 68 -6.59 -8.84 26.84
CA GLY A 68 -6.52 -10.30 26.89
C GLY A 68 -7.77 -11.00 26.33
N GLY A 69 -8.61 -10.29 25.57
CA GLY A 69 -9.71 -10.89 24.84
C GLY A 69 -9.23 -11.60 23.58
N ASP A 70 -9.98 -12.61 23.15
CA ASP A 70 -9.78 -13.25 21.85
C ASP A 70 -10.17 -12.26 20.76
N ALA A 71 -9.19 -11.83 19.98
CA ALA A 71 -9.40 -11.01 18.79
C ALA A 71 -8.69 -11.70 17.63
N GLU A 72 -9.44 -11.99 16.56
CA GLU A 72 -8.87 -12.51 15.34
C GLU A 72 -8.09 -11.36 14.67
N SER A 73 -6.75 -11.43 14.67
CA SER A 73 -5.96 -10.36 14.04
C SER A 73 -6.18 -10.41 12.52
N PRO A 74 -6.77 -9.36 11.91
CA PRO A 74 -6.91 -9.33 10.46
C PRO A 74 -5.52 -9.25 9.85
N GLN A 75 -5.19 -10.26 9.05
CA GLN A 75 -3.90 -10.29 8.38
C GLN A 75 -3.91 -9.35 7.18
N ALA A 76 -3.32 -8.16 7.35
CA ALA A 76 -3.16 -7.20 6.27
C ALA A 76 -2.42 -7.82 5.08
N GLU A 77 -2.86 -7.45 3.88
CA GLU A 77 -2.20 -7.86 2.64
C GLU A 77 -1.19 -6.78 2.23
N LEU A 78 0.04 -7.18 1.89
CA LEU A 78 0.97 -6.28 1.22
C LEU A 78 0.51 -6.05 -0.22
N VAL A 79 0.29 -4.80 -0.62
CA VAL A 79 -0.11 -4.42 -1.98
C VAL A 79 0.77 -3.30 -2.50
N MET A 80 0.88 -3.19 -3.83
CA MET A 80 1.53 -2.06 -4.49
C MET A 80 0.46 -1.09 -4.98
N ALA A 81 0.44 0.13 -4.43
CA ALA A 81 -0.29 1.24 -5.02
C ALA A 81 0.54 1.86 -6.16
N VAL A 82 -0.10 2.14 -7.29
CA VAL A 82 0.53 2.76 -8.46
C VAL A 82 -0.30 3.97 -8.85
N LEU A 83 0.29 5.16 -8.83
CA LEU A 83 -0.35 6.41 -9.23
C LEU A 83 0.34 6.97 -10.47
N HIS A 84 -0.43 7.15 -11.54
CA HIS A 84 0.06 7.63 -12.82
C HIS A 84 -0.13 9.15 -12.93
N PRO A 85 0.74 9.87 -13.69
CA PRO A 85 0.63 11.31 -13.86
C PRO A 85 -0.68 11.83 -14.44
N ASN A 86 -1.41 10.96 -15.13
CA ASN A 86 -2.70 11.25 -15.75
C ASN A 86 -3.90 11.07 -14.79
N GLY A 87 -3.66 10.79 -13.50
CA GLY A 87 -4.71 10.56 -12.50
C GLY A 87 -5.24 9.13 -12.46
N ARG A 88 -4.74 8.20 -13.29
CA ARG A 88 -5.05 6.77 -13.13
C ARG A 88 -4.38 6.25 -11.86
N ALA A 89 -5.08 5.40 -11.11
CA ALA A 89 -4.53 4.66 -9.98
C ALA A 89 -4.85 3.17 -10.07
N GLU A 90 -3.93 2.35 -9.58
CA GLU A 90 -4.06 0.89 -9.55
C GLU A 90 -3.54 0.33 -8.23
N VAL A 91 -4.10 -0.81 -7.82
CA VAL A 91 -3.62 -1.60 -6.68
C VAL A 91 -3.23 -2.98 -7.19
N GLN A 92 -1.96 -3.33 -7.10
CA GLN A 92 -1.47 -4.66 -7.45
C GLN A 92 -1.37 -5.50 -6.18
N ARG A 93 -2.21 -6.54 -6.11
CA ARG A 93 -2.28 -7.46 -4.98
C ARG A 93 -1.16 -8.49 -5.04
N THR A 94 -0.57 -8.80 -3.89
CA THR A 94 0.54 -9.77 -3.80
C THR A 94 0.11 -11.10 -3.19
N GLY A 95 -1.01 -11.15 -2.48
CA GLY A 95 -1.43 -12.30 -1.68
C GLY A 95 -0.56 -12.58 -0.45
N LEU A 96 0.50 -11.79 -0.21
CA LEU A 96 1.35 -11.91 0.96
C LEU A 96 0.69 -11.20 2.14
N ARG A 97 0.51 -11.94 3.23
CA ARG A 97 -0.11 -11.46 4.45
C ARG A 97 0.95 -11.18 5.50
N GLY A 98 0.86 -10.02 6.13
CA GLY A 98 1.79 -9.60 7.17
C GLY A 98 1.78 -8.11 7.43
N GLU A 99 2.39 -7.74 8.54
CA GLU A 99 2.55 -6.37 9.01
C GLU A 99 4.05 -6.03 9.12
N PHE A 100 4.35 -4.75 9.33
CA PHE A 100 5.71 -4.25 9.55
C PHE A 100 6.68 -4.58 8.40
N PRO A 101 6.35 -4.23 7.13
CA PRO A 101 7.24 -4.48 6.02
C PRO A 101 8.58 -3.77 6.25
N GLN A 102 9.66 -4.45 5.92
CA GLN A 102 11.02 -3.92 5.98
C GLN A 102 11.70 -4.12 4.64
N THR A 103 12.45 -3.12 4.22
CA THR A 103 13.27 -3.15 3.00
C THR A 103 14.73 -2.90 3.33
N ASP A 104 15.64 -3.33 2.46
CA ASP A 104 17.07 -2.98 2.59
C ASP A 104 17.21 -1.45 2.54
N ARG A 105 17.64 -0.86 3.66
CA ARG A 105 17.76 0.59 3.82
C ARG A 105 18.63 1.26 2.76
N ARG A 106 19.60 0.53 2.19
CA ARG A 106 20.48 1.06 1.14
C ARG A 106 19.78 1.20 -0.21
N ARG A 107 18.58 0.65 -0.33
CA ARG A 107 17.78 0.58 -1.57
C ARG A 107 16.41 1.25 -1.44
N GLN A 108 16.11 1.83 -0.29
CA GLN A 108 14.88 2.60 -0.10
C GLN A 108 14.81 3.75 -1.09
N GLY A 109 13.64 4.01 -1.66
CA GLY A 109 13.49 5.03 -2.69
C GLY A 109 13.87 4.57 -4.10
N LEU A 110 14.56 3.43 -4.24
CA LEU A 110 15.03 2.94 -5.55
C LEU A 110 14.03 1.97 -6.16
N ARG A 111 13.91 2.02 -7.49
CA ARG A 111 13.12 1.06 -8.25
C ARG A 111 13.57 -0.37 -7.93
N ARG A 112 12.61 -1.20 -7.56
CA ARG A 112 12.78 -2.65 -7.38
C ARG A 112 11.85 -3.40 -8.30
N LEU A 113 12.32 -4.55 -8.80
CA LEU A 113 11.38 -5.58 -9.23
C LEU A 113 10.69 -6.06 -7.95
N SER A 114 9.38 -5.99 -7.89
CA SER A 114 8.67 -6.63 -6.78
C SER A 114 8.98 -8.12 -6.81
N ARG A 115 9.10 -8.79 -5.65
CA ARG A 115 9.29 -10.25 -5.58
C ARG A 115 8.24 -11.02 -6.41
N PHE A 116 7.06 -10.42 -6.57
CA PHE A 116 5.97 -10.86 -7.44
C PHE A 116 6.30 -10.75 -8.95
N GLN A 117 6.80 -9.60 -9.41
CA GLN A 117 7.27 -9.43 -10.79
C GLN A 117 8.43 -10.37 -11.10
N GLN A 118 9.30 -10.61 -10.13
CA GLN A 118 10.43 -11.53 -10.26
C GLN A 118 9.94 -12.98 -10.40
N ARG A 119 9.01 -13.45 -9.55
CA ARG A 119 8.39 -14.79 -9.68
C ARG A 119 7.58 -14.98 -10.97
N ARG A 120 6.80 -13.98 -11.41
CA ARG A 120 6.04 -14.09 -12.68
C ARG A 120 6.97 -14.10 -13.90
N ALA A 121 8.01 -13.27 -13.93
CA ALA A 121 9.00 -13.29 -14.99
C ALA A 121 9.83 -14.59 -15.03
N GLU A 122 9.98 -15.27 -13.89
CA GLU A 122 10.58 -16.61 -13.79
C GLU A 122 9.63 -17.71 -14.30
N GLN A 123 8.32 -17.60 -14.06
CA GLN A 123 7.31 -18.55 -14.55
C GLN A 123 7.01 -18.41 -16.04
N ASP A 124 7.04 -17.20 -16.61
CA ASP A 124 6.80 -16.96 -18.05
C ASP A 124 8.02 -17.32 -18.94
N ARG A 125 9.11 -17.82 -18.34
CA ARG A 125 10.36 -18.24 -19.01
C ARG A 125 10.54 -19.76 -19.13
N THR A 126 9.56 -20.53 -18.66
CA THR A 126 9.50 -22.01 -18.73
C THR A 126 8.31 -22.45 -19.55
#